data_AF-A0A7X6WFX2-F1
#
_entry.id   AF-A0A7X6WFX2-F1
#
_cell.length_a   1.000
_cell.length_b   1.000
_cell.length_c   1.000
_cell.angle_alpha   90.00
_cell.angle_beta   90.00
_cell.angle_gamma   90.00
#
_symmetry.space_group_name_H-M   'P 1'
#
loop_
_entity.id
_entity.type
_entity.pdbx_description
1 polymer ?
#
loop_
_entity_poly.entity_id
_entity_poly.type
_entity_poly.pdbx_seq_one_letter_code
_entity_poly.pdbx_strand_id
1 'polypeptide(L)'
;LQDNSYRGSLVTNVFGGGTVNTEWSFLNGYNSHPKYIKDTNSFIWYFNEQGYRTEAMHPNFGWFYNRRNINDYLGFEQFDYYENKYGEIQEQPLRDWEFFDYIIKGYEENKESGKPYLNFSVTYQNHGPYSQQKETDINYLKRKSEDVEKTYNQVNNYFSGIKSTGESIENS
;
A
#
# COMPACT_ATOMS: atom_id res chain seq x y z
N LEU A 1 15.34 8.23 -14.09
CA LEU A 1 14.60 8.20 -12.82
C LEU A 1 15.50 8.30 -11.57
N GLN A 2 16.72 7.74 -11.56
CA GLN A 2 17.60 7.79 -10.37
C GLN A 2 18.13 9.18 -10.00
N ASP A 3 18.24 10.12 -10.96
CA ASP A 3 18.82 11.44 -10.71
C ASP A 3 17.83 12.50 -10.17
N ASN A 4 16.54 12.16 -10.08
CA ASN A 4 15.47 13.10 -9.69
C ASN A 4 14.66 12.66 -8.46
N SER A 5 15.13 11.68 -7.67
CA SER A 5 14.42 11.24 -6.46
C SER A 5 15.31 11.27 -5.21
N TYR A 6 14.74 11.72 -4.09
CA TYR A 6 15.36 11.54 -2.78
C TYR A 6 15.25 10.06 -2.39
N ARG A 7 16.38 9.46 -2.00
CA ARG A 7 16.49 8.05 -1.62
C ARG A 7 17.23 7.92 -0.31
N GLY A 8 16.85 6.93 0.49
CA GLY A 8 17.47 6.60 1.77
C GLY A 8 17.19 5.15 2.16
N SER A 9 17.85 4.67 3.21
CA SER A 9 17.58 3.35 3.78
C SER A 9 16.42 3.45 4.76
N LEU A 10 15.31 2.76 4.47
CA LEU A 10 14.22 2.57 5.43
C LEU A 10 14.51 1.31 6.25
N VAL A 11 14.77 1.46 7.55
CA VAL A 11 14.82 0.34 8.48
C VAL A 11 13.39 0.07 8.95
N THR A 12 12.85 -1.10 8.62
CA THR A 12 11.53 -1.52 9.07
C THR A 12 11.67 -2.59 10.16
N ASN A 13 10.82 -2.54 11.18
CA ASN A 13 10.78 -3.54 12.25
C ASN A 13 9.82 -4.70 11.92
N VAL A 14 9.66 -5.05 10.63
CA VAL A 14 8.56 -5.87 10.13
C VAL A 14 9.10 -6.97 9.21
N PHE A 15 8.93 -8.24 9.60
CA PHE A 15 9.26 -9.41 8.76
C PHE A 15 8.00 -10.27 8.55
N GLY A 16 7.55 -10.43 7.30
CA GLY A 16 6.45 -11.33 6.92
C GLY A 16 5.02 -10.86 7.28
N GLY A 17 4.86 -9.69 7.91
CA GLY A 17 3.58 -9.09 8.26
C GLY A 17 3.75 -7.99 9.32
N GLY A 18 2.86 -7.00 9.35
CA GLY A 18 2.95 -5.81 10.22
C GLY A 18 3.16 -4.47 9.50
N THR A 19 2.74 -4.38 8.23
CA THR A 19 2.78 -3.16 7.38
C THR A 19 2.30 -1.93 8.14
N VAL A 20 1.25 -2.10 8.96
CA VAL A 20 0.66 -1.03 9.78
C VAL A 20 1.61 -0.38 10.79
N ASN A 21 2.64 -1.07 11.30
CA ASN A 21 3.59 -0.43 12.21
C ASN A 21 4.40 0.65 11.48
N THR A 22 4.82 0.37 10.25
CA THR A 22 5.52 1.35 9.42
C THR A 22 4.57 2.44 8.93
N GLU A 23 3.37 2.07 8.48
CA GLU A 23 2.32 3.04 8.06
C GLU A 23 2.00 4.02 9.20
N TRP A 24 1.68 3.51 10.38
CA TRP A 24 1.30 4.34 11.52
C TRP A 24 2.48 5.15 12.04
N SER A 25 3.70 4.60 12.07
CA SER A 25 4.89 5.38 12.44
C SER A 25 5.10 6.56 11.50
N PHE A 26 4.89 6.37 10.20
CA PHE A 26 4.93 7.46 9.23
C PHE A 26 3.86 8.51 9.50
N LEU A 27 2.62 8.08 9.79
CA LEU A 27 1.48 8.98 9.97
C LEU A 27 1.46 9.76 11.29
N ASN A 28 2.10 9.30 12.36
CA ASN A 28 2.07 9.98 13.66
C ASN A 28 3.45 10.22 14.30
N GLY A 29 4.54 9.72 13.71
CA GLY A 29 5.90 9.88 14.24
C GLY A 29 6.19 9.06 15.50
N TYR A 30 5.29 8.16 15.92
CA TYR A 30 5.49 7.33 17.10
C TYR A 30 6.38 6.13 16.79
N ASN A 31 7.32 5.84 17.69
CA ASN A 31 8.10 4.60 17.67
C ASN A 31 7.35 3.43 18.37
N SER A 32 6.31 3.73 19.14
CA SER A 32 5.44 2.76 19.80
C SER A 32 3.99 3.20 19.68
N HIS A 33 3.12 2.30 19.25
CA HIS A 33 1.74 2.64 18.93
C HIS A 33 0.80 2.46 20.13
N PRO A 34 -0.09 3.42 20.40
CA PRO A 34 -1.19 3.22 21.33
C PRO A 34 -2.23 2.27 20.75
N LYS A 35 -3.22 1.90 21.56
CA LYS A 35 -4.46 1.34 21.02
C LYS A 35 -5.24 2.47 20.35
N TYR A 36 -5.37 2.44 19.02
CA TYR A 36 -6.17 3.38 18.25
C TYR A 36 -7.66 3.07 18.42
N ILE A 37 -8.26 3.65 19.46
CA ILE A 37 -9.68 3.48 19.84
C ILE A 37 -10.44 4.81 19.92
N LYS A 38 -9.75 5.90 19.58
CA LYS A 38 -10.22 7.29 19.55
C LYS A 38 -9.24 8.12 18.75
N ASP A 39 -9.63 9.33 18.40
CA ASP A 39 -8.80 10.32 17.74
C ASP A 39 -7.41 10.39 18.38
N THR A 40 -6.39 10.23 17.54
CA THR A 40 -5.00 10.17 17.93
C THR A 40 -4.20 11.12 17.05
N ASN A 41 -3.38 11.96 17.67
CA ASN A 41 -2.53 12.91 16.96
C ASN A 41 -1.77 12.23 15.82
N SER A 42 -1.81 12.87 14.65
CA SER A 42 -1.20 12.42 13.42
C SER A 42 -0.85 13.65 12.57
N PHE A 43 0.00 13.47 11.57
CA PHE A 43 0.24 14.49 10.56
C PHE A 43 -1.00 14.75 9.69
N ILE A 44 -1.94 13.80 9.60
CA ILE A 44 -3.17 13.97 8.81
C ILE A 44 -4.06 15.03 9.45
N TRP A 45 -4.25 15.01 10.78
CA TRP A 45 -4.95 16.07 11.50
C TRP A 45 -4.29 17.43 11.24
N TYR A 46 -2.96 17.50 11.28
CA TYR A 46 -2.22 18.72 10.95
C TYR A 46 -2.49 19.20 9.51
N PHE A 47 -2.48 18.31 8.51
CA PHE A 47 -2.76 18.69 7.12
C PHE A 47 -4.22 19.14 6.91
N ASN A 48 -5.19 18.51 7.59
CA ASN A 48 -6.58 18.96 7.58
C ASN A 48 -6.70 20.40 8.10
N GLU A 49 -6.00 20.75 9.19
CA GLU A 49 -5.98 22.12 9.73
C GLU A 49 -5.37 23.14 8.75
N GLN A 50 -4.50 22.69 7.83
CA GLN A 50 -3.94 23.51 6.75
C GLN A 50 -4.83 23.56 5.49
N GLY A 51 -6.02 22.95 5.53
CA GLY A 51 -6.98 22.95 4.43
C GLY A 51 -6.72 21.92 3.33
N TYR A 52 -5.89 20.90 3.60
CA TYR A 52 -5.70 19.79 2.67
C TYR A 52 -6.95 18.92 2.63
N ARG A 53 -7.26 18.39 1.44
CA ARG A 53 -8.09 17.18 1.32
C ARG A 53 -7.20 15.98 1.63
N THR A 54 -7.58 15.15 2.59
CA THR A 54 -6.79 13.99 3.01
C THR A 54 -7.52 12.68 2.75
N GLU A 55 -6.87 11.79 2.00
CA GLU A 55 -7.46 10.50 1.63
C GLU A 55 -6.50 9.36 1.86
N ALA A 56 -7.05 8.21 2.23
CA ALA A 56 -6.34 6.95 2.24
C ALA A 56 -6.99 5.96 1.28
N MET A 57 -6.20 5.07 0.68
CA MET A 57 -6.72 3.99 -0.17
C MET A 57 -5.99 2.68 0.09
N HIS A 58 -6.73 1.57 0.12
CA HIS A 58 -6.16 0.23 0.22
C HIS A 58 -7.05 -0.79 -0.52
N PRO A 59 -6.58 -1.53 -1.53
CA PRO A 59 -7.45 -2.35 -2.36
C PRO A 59 -7.94 -3.65 -1.69
N ASN A 60 -7.64 -3.83 -0.40
CA ASN A 60 -8.02 -5.00 0.39
C ASN A 60 -8.97 -4.63 1.54
N PHE A 61 -9.45 -5.64 2.26
CA PHE A 61 -10.50 -5.49 3.25
C PHE A 61 -10.16 -4.49 4.37
N GLY A 62 -11.07 -3.55 4.64
CA GLY A 62 -10.91 -2.49 5.63
C GLY A 62 -10.90 -3.00 7.08
N TRP A 63 -11.48 -4.18 7.35
CA TRP A 63 -11.39 -4.81 8.68
C TRP A 63 -9.99 -5.33 9.01
N PHE A 64 -9.12 -5.55 8.01
CA PHE A 64 -7.76 -6.00 8.25
C PHE A 64 -6.97 -4.94 9.02
N TYR A 65 -6.40 -5.34 10.16
CA TYR A 65 -5.82 -4.43 11.17
C TYR A 65 -6.75 -3.30 11.66
N ASN A 66 -8.07 -3.45 11.49
CA ASN A 66 -9.05 -2.44 11.86
C ASN A 66 -8.86 -1.09 11.13
N ARG A 67 -8.27 -1.07 9.93
CA ARG A 67 -7.98 0.17 9.18
C ARG A 67 -9.21 1.04 8.97
N ARG A 68 -10.38 0.44 8.76
CA ARG A 68 -11.66 1.17 8.60
C ARG A 68 -11.97 2.14 9.74
N ASN A 69 -11.56 1.81 10.97
CA ASN A 69 -11.76 2.66 12.14
C ASN A 69 -10.49 3.46 12.46
N ILE A 70 -9.30 2.85 12.30
CA ILE A 70 -8.04 3.51 12.67
C ILE A 70 -7.73 4.70 11.75
N ASN A 71 -8.04 4.61 10.45
CA ASN A 71 -7.81 5.74 9.54
C ASN A 71 -8.68 6.95 9.88
N ASP A 72 -9.89 6.72 10.36
CA ASP A 72 -10.77 7.77 10.91
C ASP A 72 -10.16 8.38 12.19
N TYR A 73 -9.71 7.56 13.14
CA TYR A 73 -9.01 8.06 14.34
C TYR A 73 -7.69 8.78 14.05
N LEU A 74 -7.03 8.45 12.93
CA LEU A 74 -5.86 9.17 12.45
C LEU A 74 -6.23 10.43 11.67
N GLY A 75 -7.49 10.66 11.34
CA GLY A 75 -8.00 11.91 10.78
C GLY A 75 -8.14 11.95 9.27
N PHE A 76 -8.08 10.83 8.55
CA PHE A 76 -8.36 10.86 7.11
C PHE A 76 -9.81 11.27 6.85
N GLU A 77 -10.04 12.24 5.98
CA GLU A 77 -11.41 12.64 5.59
C GLU A 77 -12.13 11.54 4.80
N GLN A 78 -11.38 10.74 4.05
CA GLN A 78 -11.90 9.60 3.31
C GLN A 78 -10.94 8.41 3.34
N PHE A 79 -11.48 7.21 3.46
CA PHE A 79 -10.74 5.97 3.29
C PHE A 79 -11.48 5.01 2.34
N ASP A 80 -10.92 4.82 1.15
CA ASP A 80 -11.42 3.84 0.18
C ASP A 80 -10.75 2.48 0.41
N TYR A 81 -11.57 1.44 0.55
CA TYR A 81 -11.14 0.08 0.80
C TYR A 81 -12.03 -0.93 0.07
N TYR A 82 -11.69 -2.21 0.14
CA TYR A 82 -12.37 -3.22 -0.68
C TYR A 82 -13.89 -3.18 -0.55
N GLU A 83 -14.44 -3.26 0.65
CA GLU A 83 -15.89 -3.37 0.83
C GLU A 83 -16.68 -2.11 0.47
N ASN A 84 -16.09 -0.90 0.48
CA ASN A 84 -16.81 0.34 0.18
C ASN A 84 -16.56 0.91 -1.23
N LYS A 85 -15.55 0.40 -1.94
CA LYS A 85 -15.14 0.94 -3.24
C LYS A 85 -14.92 -0.13 -4.30
N TYR A 86 -14.17 -1.19 -3.98
CA TYR A 86 -13.62 -2.09 -5.00
C TYR A 86 -14.40 -3.40 -5.17
N GLY A 87 -15.13 -3.85 -4.15
CA GLY A 87 -15.85 -5.12 -4.15
C GLY A 87 -17.05 -5.20 -5.09
N GLU A 88 -17.58 -4.06 -5.53
CA GLU A 88 -18.60 -4.00 -6.60
C GLU A 88 -17.98 -4.05 -8.00
N ILE A 89 -16.68 -3.77 -8.13
CA ILE A 89 -15.96 -3.74 -9.41
C ILE A 89 -15.47 -5.15 -9.77
N GLN A 90 -14.88 -5.85 -8.81
CA GLN A 90 -14.42 -7.23 -8.98
C GLN A 90 -14.32 -7.98 -7.66
N GLU A 91 -14.37 -9.31 -7.73
CA GLU A 91 -14.36 -10.21 -6.57
C GLU A 91 -12.99 -10.28 -5.85
N GLN A 92 -11.91 -9.93 -6.54
CA GLN A 92 -10.56 -10.00 -5.99
C GLN A 92 -10.02 -8.58 -5.70
N PRO A 93 -9.20 -8.39 -4.67
CA PRO A 93 -8.46 -7.14 -4.47
C PRO A 93 -7.77 -6.67 -5.74
N LEU A 94 -7.79 -5.36 -6.00
CA LEU A 94 -7.19 -4.77 -7.21
C LEU A 94 -5.70 -5.09 -7.31
N ARG A 95 -5.24 -5.31 -8.55
CA ARG A 95 -3.82 -5.34 -8.89
C ARG A 95 -3.27 -3.92 -8.88
N ASP A 96 -1.95 -3.78 -8.74
CA ASP A 96 -1.33 -2.46 -8.51
C ASP A 96 -1.55 -1.52 -9.70
N TRP A 97 -1.56 -2.03 -10.93
CA TRP A 97 -1.81 -1.22 -12.13
C TRP A 97 -3.23 -0.62 -12.15
N GLU A 98 -4.26 -1.40 -11.81
CA GLU A 98 -5.64 -0.89 -11.71
C GLU A 98 -5.79 0.04 -10.51
N PHE A 99 -5.12 -0.28 -9.40
CA PHE A 99 -5.19 0.54 -8.19
C PHE A 99 -4.59 1.94 -8.40
N PHE A 100 -3.51 2.06 -9.18
CA PHE A 100 -2.92 3.37 -9.49
C PHE A 100 -3.85 4.28 -10.29
N ASP A 101 -4.70 3.73 -11.16
CA ASP A 101 -5.71 4.53 -11.87
C ASP A 101 -6.68 5.23 -10.89
N TYR A 102 -7.04 4.58 -9.77
CA TYR A 102 -7.87 5.20 -8.72
C TYR A 102 -7.14 6.31 -7.98
N ILE A 103 -5.84 6.14 -7.71
CA ILE A 103 -5.02 7.18 -7.06
C ILE A 103 -4.92 8.41 -7.96
N ILE A 104 -4.63 8.21 -9.24
CA ILE A 104 -4.54 9.29 -10.24
C ILE A 104 -5.89 9.98 -10.37
N LYS A 105 -6.98 9.20 -10.48
CA LYS A 105 -8.33 9.75 -10.55
C LYS A 105 -8.67 10.62 -9.34
N GLY A 106 -8.37 10.18 -8.12
CA GLY A 106 -8.59 10.99 -6.91
C GLY A 106 -7.79 12.29 -6.91
N TYR A 107 -6.55 12.26 -7.40
CA TYR A 107 -5.74 13.46 -7.59
C TYR A 107 -6.33 14.42 -8.63
N GLU A 108 -6.73 13.92 -9.80
CA GLU A 108 -7.35 14.72 -10.86
C GLU A 108 -8.67 15.35 -10.40
N GLU A 109 -9.53 14.58 -9.72
CA GLU A 109 -10.77 15.09 -9.12
C GLU A 109 -10.50 16.16 -8.06
N ASN A 110 -9.41 16.04 -7.28
CA ASN A 110 -9.07 17.08 -6.32
C ASN A 110 -8.66 18.40 -6.98
N LYS A 111 -8.09 18.41 -8.19
CA LYS A 111 -7.68 19.66 -8.87
C LYS A 111 -8.83 20.64 -9.02
N GLU A 112 -10.06 20.15 -9.22
CA GLU A 112 -11.27 20.97 -9.34
C GLU A 112 -11.61 21.71 -8.04
N SER A 113 -11.20 21.19 -6.88
CA SER A 113 -11.49 21.79 -5.58
C SER A 113 -10.60 22.99 -5.24
N GLY A 114 -9.45 23.13 -5.89
CA GLY A 114 -8.42 24.13 -5.56
C GLY A 114 -7.71 23.91 -4.21
N LYS A 115 -8.02 22.83 -3.47
CA LYS A 115 -7.36 22.49 -2.20
C LYS A 115 -6.05 21.73 -2.45
N PRO A 116 -5.04 21.88 -1.57
CA PRO A 116 -3.91 20.96 -1.58
C PRO A 116 -4.37 19.53 -1.23
N TYR A 117 -3.67 18.53 -1.76
CA TYR A 117 -4.07 17.13 -1.65
C TYR A 117 -3.00 16.30 -0.95
N LEU A 118 -3.41 15.45 -0.03
CA LEU A 118 -2.59 14.39 0.51
C LEU A 118 -3.32 13.07 0.36
N ASN A 119 -2.70 12.13 -0.36
CA ASN A 119 -3.17 10.77 -0.48
C ASN A 119 -2.16 9.81 0.14
N PHE A 120 -2.64 8.86 0.94
CA PHE A 120 -1.86 7.77 1.51
C PHE A 120 -2.41 6.43 1.03
N SER A 121 -1.76 5.86 0.01
CA SER A 121 -2.18 4.61 -0.61
C SER A 121 -1.25 3.44 -0.29
N VAL A 122 -1.83 2.29 0.05
CA VAL A 122 -1.08 1.07 0.37
C VAL A 122 -1.51 -0.03 -0.60
N THR A 123 -0.57 -0.51 -1.42
CA THR A 123 -0.82 -1.60 -2.38
C THR A 123 -0.98 -2.96 -1.70
N TYR A 124 -1.50 -3.96 -2.43
CA TYR A 124 -1.73 -5.31 -1.90
C TYR A 124 -1.18 -6.44 -2.77
N GLN A 125 -0.89 -6.19 -4.05
CA GLN A 125 -0.58 -7.24 -5.05
C GLN A 125 0.51 -8.22 -4.63
N ASN A 126 1.54 -7.73 -3.92
CA ASN A 126 2.69 -8.54 -3.52
C ASN A 126 2.57 -9.08 -2.07
N HIS A 127 1.34 -9.23 -1.55
CA HIS A 127 1.10 -9.83 -0.24
C HIS A 127 1.19 -11.37 -0.34
N GLY A 128 1.86 -12.00 0.62
CA GLY A 128 1.95 -13.47 0.71
C GLY A 128 0.67 -14.14 1.23
N PRO A 129 0.62 -15.49 1.25
CA PRO A 129 1.64 -16.42 0.77
C PRO A 129 1.70 -16.48 -0.76
N TYR A 130 2.91 -16.54 -1.32
CA TYR A 130 3.10 -16.75 -2.76
C TYR A 130 2.78 -18.19 -3.14
N SER A 131 2.25 -18.37 -4.34
CA SER A 131 1.90 -19.69 -4.88
C SER A 131 3.13 -20.60 -4.93
N GLN A 132 2.93 -21.87 -4.58
CA GLN A 132 3.93 -22.92 -4.76
C GLN A 132 4.04 -23.38 -6.22
N GLN A 133 3.06 -23.01 -7.05
CA GLN A 133 3.06 -23.26 -8.49
C GLN A 133 3.85 -22.16 -9.21
N LYS A 134 4.36 -22.47 -10.39
CA LYS A 134 5.06 -21.51 -11.23
C LYS A 134 4.05 -20.57 -11.87
N GLU A 135 4.07 -19.29 -11.50
CA GLU A 135 3.17 -18.25 -12.05
C GLU A 135 3.90 -17.29 -13.00
N THR A 136 5.23 -17.40 -13.09
CA THR A 136 6.09 -16.62 -13.97
C THR A 136 7.10 -17.51 -14.67
N ASP A 137 7.38 -17.24 -15.93
CA ASP A 137 8.45 -17.92 -16.67
C ASP A 137 9.84 -17.31 -16.42
N ILE A 138 9.90 -16.17 -15.72
CA ILE A 138 11.15 -15.49 -15.42
C ILE A 138 11.82 -16.14 -14.22
N ASN A 139 13.08 -16.55 -14.41
CA ASN A 139 13.96 -17.02 -13.35
C ASN A 139 14.82 -15.86 -12.83
N TYR A 140 14.46 -15.31 -11.68
CA TYR A 140 15.19 -14.21 -11.03
C TYR A 140 16.41 -14.69 -10.25
N LEU A 141 16.42 -15.95 -9.83
CA LEU A 141 17.54 -16.59 -9.15
C LEU A 141 18.11 -17.71 -10.01
N LYS A 142 19.44 -17.91 -9.94
CA LYS A 142 20.07 -19.08 -10.53
C LYS A 142 19.68 -20.32 -9.72
N ARG A 143 18.94 -21.23 -10.34
CA ARG A 143 18.55 -22.50 -9.74
C ARG A 143 19.76 -23.36 -9.42
N LYS A 144 19.81 -23.88 -8.19
CA LYS A 144 20.77 -24.89 -7.73
C LYS A 144 20.11 -26.26 -7.65
N SER A 145 20.93 -27.30 -7.66
CA SER A 145 20.47 -28.70 -7.58
C SER A 145 19.69 -29.00 -6.30
N GLU A 146 20.05 -28.35 -5.21
CA GLU A 146 19.47 -28.52 -3.87
C GLU A 146 18.19 -27.70 -3.62
N ASP A 147 17.80 -26.84 -4.56
CA ASP A 147 16.63 -25.97 -4.38
C ASP A 147 15.33 -26.77 -4.43
N VAL A 148 14.47 -26.58 -3.43
CA VAL A 148 13.11 -27.14 -3.41
C VAL A 148 12.24 -26.36 -4.39
N GLU A 149 11.65 -27.06 -5.37
CA GLU A 149 10.88 -26.45 -6.46
C GLU A 149 9.78 -25.49 -5.97
N LYS A 150 9.03 -25.90 -4.94
CA LYS A 150 7.97 -25.06 -4.35
C LYS A 150 8.51 -23.74 -3.82
N THR A 151 9.63 -23.78 -3.09
CA THR A 151 10.29 -22.59 -2.55
C THR A 151 10.88 -21.74 -3.67
N TYR A 152 11.47 -22.38 -4.68
CA TYR A 152 12.00 -21.69 -5.86
C TYR A 152 10.89 -20.94 -6.61
N ASN A 153 9.73 -21.56 -6.81
CA ASN A 153 8.58 -20.91 -7.44
C ASN A 153 8.07 -19.72 -6.62
N GLN A 154 7.92 -19.88 -5.31
CA GLN A 154 7.48 -18.81 -4.42
C GLN A 154 8.38 -17.57 -4.49
N VAL A 155 9.70 -17.76 -4.53
CA VAL A 155 10.65 -16.65 -4.64
C VAL A 155 10.59 -15.98 -6.01
N ASN A 156 10.45 -16.74 -7.10
CA ASN A 156 10.29 -16.15 -8.43
C ASN A 156 8.97 -15.40 -8.59
N ASN A 157 7.87 -15.94 -8.05
CA ASN A 157 6.57 -15.27 -8.04
C ASN A 157 6.64 -13.95 -7.26
N TYR A 158 7.32 -13.92 -6.10
CA TYR A 158 7.58 -12.70 -5.33
C TYR A 158 8.33 -11.63 -6.14
N PHE A 159 9.43 -12.00 -6.80
CA PHE A 159 10.19 -11.05 -7.62
C PHE A 159 9.41 -10.58 -8.85
N SER A 160 8.56 -11.45 -9.41
CA SER A 160 7.64 -11.07 -10.49
C SER A 160 6.61 -10.04 -10.03
N GLY A 161 6.10 -10.17 -8.80
CA GLY A 161 5.21 -9.18 -8.19
C GLY A 161 5.90 -7.82 -8.04
N ILE A 162 7.14 -7.79 -7.53
CA ILE A 162 7.95 -6.55 -7.42
C ILE A 162 8.14 -5.91 -8.78
N LYS A 163 8.53 -6.69 -9.79
CA LYS A 163 8.74 -6.18 -11.15
C LYS A 163 7.47 -5.55 -11.70
N SER A 164 6.34 -6.25 -11.57
CA SER A 164 5.04 -5.76 -12.03
C SER A 164 4.67 -4.43 -11.36
N THR A 165 4.82 -4.32 -10.03
CA THR A 165 4.57 -3.05 -9.32
C THR A 165 5.51 -1.94 -9.81
N GLY A 166 6.80 -2.24 -10.03
CA GLY A 166 7.75 -1.28 -10.57
C GLY A 166 7.36 -0.77 -11.97
N GLU A 167 6.95 -1.68 -12.87
CA GLU A 167 6.46 -1.34 -14.20
C GLU A 167 5.16 -0.53 -14.14
N SER A 168 4.27 -0.81 -13.20
CA SER A 168 3.05 -0.02 -13.00
C SER A 168 3.36 1.43 -12.62
N ILE A 169 4.36 1.67 -11.76
CA ILE A 169 4.78 3.03 -11.36
C ILE A 169 5.41 3.79 -12.53
N GLU A 170 6.19 3.12 -13.39
CA GLU A 170 6.84 3.76 -14.54
C GLU A 170 5.85 4.17 -15.64
N ASN A 171 4.69 3.50 -15.71
CA ASN A 171 3.68 3.71 -16.75
C ASN A 171 2.45 4.50 -16.27
N SER A 172 2.41 4.95 -15.01
CA SER A 172 1.32 5.77 -14.45
C SER A 172 1.49 7.27 -14.71
#